data_AF-A0A485N011-F1
#
_entry.id   AF-A0A485N011-F1
#
_cell.length_a   1.000
_cell.length_b   1.000
_cell.length_c   1.000
_cell.angle_alpha   90.00
_cell.angle_beta   90.00
_cell.angle_gamma   90.00
#
_symmetry.space_group_name_H-M   'P 1'
#
loop_
_entity.id
_entity.type
_entity.pdbx_description
1 polymer ?
#
loop_
_entity_poly.entity_id
_entity_poly.type
_entity_poly.pdbx_seq_one_letter_code
_entity_poly.pdbx_strand_id
1 'polypeptide(L)'
;MKTKDTYMKYTWLTVSEESMGKEHKCIVKQEKNKRRFEQEILFPSINKELAAVNYTKASLKDENDPRQVQLVNTSAYYTYLLLVIKSMVYTVIIAICLLGRAALCDNGKSS
;
A
#
# COMPACT_ATOMS: atom_id res chain seq x y z
N MET A 1 -13.89 19.35 8.10
CA MET A 1 -12.48 19.78 8.28
C MET A 1 -12.19 20.90 7.28
N LYS A 2 -11.66 22.04 7.73
CA LYS A 2 -11.36 23.17 6.83
C LYS A 2 -9.89 23.11 6.43
N THR A 3 -9.62 23.06 5.13
CA THR A 3 -8.26 23.08 4.59
C THR A 3 -8.13 24.34 3.73
N LYS A 4 -7.52 25.39 4.31
CA LYS A 4 -7.32 26.71 3.68
C LYS A 4 -8.63 27.33 3.16
N ASP A 5 -8.97 27.08 1.89
CA ASP A 5 -10.14 27.65 1.20
C ASP A 5 -11.22 26.61 0.84
N THR A 6 -10.99 25.33 1.18
CA THR A 6 -11.89 24.23 0.85
C THR A 6 -12.45 23.58 2.11
N TYR A 7 -13.75 23.31 2.08
CA TYR A 7 -14.45 22.61 3.15
C TYR A 7 -14.62 21.14 2.77
N MET A 8 -14.07 20.25 3.59
CA MET A 8 -14.37 18.82 3.52
C MET A 8 -15.48 18.45 4.50
N LYS A 9 -16.49 17.74 3.99
CA LYS A 9 -17.58 17.12 4.75
C LYS A 9 -17.58 15.63 4.46
N TYR A 10 -17.82 14.83 5.49
CA TYR A 10 -18.04 13.39 5.38
C TYR A 10 -19.37 13.05 6.06
N THR A 11 -20.01 12.00 5.59
CA THR A 11 -21.26 11.48 6.14
C THR A 11 -21.19 9.96 6.10
N TRP A 12 -21.88 9.31 7.03
CA TRP A 12 -22.05 7.87 7.05
C TRP A 12 -23.52 7.57 7.30
N LEU A 13 -23.98 6.46 6.75
CA LEU A 13 -25.34 5.96 6.92
C LEU A 13 -25.25 4.54 7.46
N THR A 14 -25.78 4.34 8.66
CA THR A 14 -25.97 3.00 9.21
C THR A 14 -27.30 2.46 8.71
N VAL A 15 -27.27 1.27 8.11
CA VAL A 15 -28.43 0.64 7.47
C VAL A 15 -28.67 -0.73 8.12
N SER A 16 -29.91 -1.23 8.10
CA SER A 16 -30.23 -2.57 8.60
C SER A 16 -29.71 -3.65 7.65
N GLU A 17 -29.51 -4.87 8.15
CA GLU A 17 -29.05 -6.01 7.33
C GLU A 17 -29.98 -6.25 6.13
N GLU A 18 -31.29 -6.12 6.32
CA GLU A 18 -32.31 -6.24 5.26
C GLU A 18 -32.12 -5.23 4.11
N SER A 19 -31.50 -4.08 4.40
CA SER A 19 -31.23 -3.05 3.41
C SER A 19 -29.86 -3.20 2.74
N MET A 20 -28.96 -4.05 3.22
CA MET A 20 -27.63 -4.29 2.58
C MET A 20 -27.74 -4.87 1.16
N GLY A 21 -28.84 -5.54 0.85
CA GLY A 21 -29.16 -6.02 -0.50
C GLY A 21 -29.69 -4.96 -1.45
N LYS A 22 -29.94 -3.73 -0.98
CA LYS A 22 -30.48 -2.62 -1.77
C LYS A 22 -29.37 -1.69 -2.24
N GLU A 23 -29.62 -1.00 -3.33
CA GLU A 23 -28.74 0.06 -3.83
C GLU A 23 -28.99 1.34 -3.04
N HIS A 24 -27.92 2.03 -2.69
CA HIS A 24 -27.97 3.28 -1.94
C HIS A 24 -27.39 4.42 -2.79
N LYS A 25 -27.82 5.64 -2.53
CA LYS A 25 -27.37 6.81 -3.28
C LYS A 25 -27.17 7.98 -2.34
N CYS A 26 -26.01 8.61 -2.43
CA CYS A 26 -25.74 9.88 -1.75
C CYS A 26 -25.90 11.03 -2.76
N ILE A 27 -26.72 12.02 -2.42
CA ILE A 27 -26.93 13.20 -3.25
C ILE A 27 -26.27 14.38 -2.55
N VAL A 28 -25.22 14.90 -3.17
CA VAL A 28 -24.50 16.07 -2.69
C VAL A 28 -25.07 17.31 -3.37
N LYS A 29 -25.81 18.10 -2.59
CA LYS A 29 -26.35 19.39 -3.03
C LYS A 29 -25.38 20.50 -2.64
N GLN A 30 -24.86 21.22 -3.62
CA GLN A 30 -24.04 22.41 -3.38
C GLN A 30 -24.79 23.66 -3.84
N GLU A 31 -25.00 24.57 -2.90
CA GLU A 31 -25.52 25.90 -3.17
C GLU A 31 -24.34 26.84 -3.47
N LYS A 32 -23.97 26.96 -4.74
CA LYS A 32 -23.05 28.02 -5.22
C LYS A 32 -23.80 28.92 -6.18
N ASN A 33 -23.62 30.24 -6.02
CA ASN A 33 -24.06 31.33 -6.90
C ASN A 33 -24.97 30.90 -8.07
N LYS A 34 -26.29 30.88 -7.82
CA LYS A 34 -27.40 30.75 -8.79
C LYS A 34 -27.44 29.48 -9.67
N ARG A 35 -26.45 28.58 -9.64
CA ARG A 35 -26.48 27.29 -10.35
C ARG A 35 -26.40 26.15 -9.35
N ARG A 36 -27.53 25.45 -9.19
CA ARG A 36 -27.63 24.24 -8.37
C ARG A 36 -26.84 23.13 -9.07
N PHE A 37 -25.76 22.67 -8.44
CA PHE A 37 -25.03 21.47 -8.85
C PHE A 37 -25.41 20.34 -7.89
N GLU A 38 -26.11 19.33 -8.40
CA GLU A 38 -26.40 18.09 -7.68
C GLU A 38 -25.43 17.02 -8.21
N GLN A 39 -24.57 16.50 -7.33
CA GLN A 39 -23.71 15.36 -7.64
C GLN A 39 -24.28 14.12 -6.96
N GLU A 40 -24.31 13.02 -7.70
CA GLU A 40 -24.87 11.76 -7.25
C GLU A 40 -23.76 10.72 -7.14
N ILE A 41 -23.67 10.08 -5.98
CA ILE A 41 -22.73 8.98 -5.72
C ILE A 41 -23.58 7.73 -5.50
N LEU A 42 -23.47 6.79 -6.44
CA LEU A 42 -24.14 5.50 -6.37
C LEU A 42 -23.32 4.53 -5.52
N PHE A 43 -23.96 3.89 -4.56
CA PHE A 43 -23.42 2.81 -3.75
C PHE A 43 -24.15 1.51 -4.12
N PRO A 44 -23.48 0.60 -4.85
CA PRO A 44 -24.08 -0.68 -5.20
C PRO A 44 -24.38 -1.52 -3.95
N SER A 45 -25.28 -2.48 -4.08
CA SER A 45 -25.65 -3.36 -2.97
C SER A 45 -24.47 -4.20 -2.51
N ILE A 46 -24.22 -4.22 -1.20
CA ILE A 46 -23.10 -4.94 -0.57
C ILE A 46 -23.19 -6.44 -0.86
N ASN A 47 -24.41 -7.01 -0.92
CA ASN A 47 -24.59 -8.44 -1.18
C ASN A 47 -24.14 -8.86 -2.59
N LYS A 48 -24.34 -8.00 -3.61
CA LYS A 48 -23.85 -8.26 -4.97
C LYS A 48 -22.32 -8.17 -5.03
N GLU A 49 -21.74 -7.22 -4.32
CA GLU A 49 -20.29 -7.02 -4.25
C GLU A 49 -19.61 -8.20 -3.53
N LEU A 50 -20.20 -8.66 -2.42
CA LEU A 50 -19.72 -9.83 -1.69
C LEU A 50 -19.82 -11.12 -2.53
N ALA A 51 -20.90 -11.28 -3.31
CA ALA A 51 -21.04 -12.40 -4.23
C ALA A 51 -20.00 -12.35 -5.36
N ALA A 52 -19.73 -11.18 -5.93
CA ALA A 52 -18.69 -10.99 -6.93
C ALA A 52 -17.29 -11.28 -6.37
N VAL A 53 -16.97 -10.76 -5.18
CA VAL A 53 -15.69 -11.03 -4.50
C VAL A 53 -15.53 -12.52 -4.16
N ASN A 54 -16.59 -13.18 -3.72
CA ASN A 54 -16.56 -14.62 -3.45
C ASN A 54 -16.38 -15.44 -4.74
N TYR A 55 -17.03 -15.04 -5.83
CA TYR A 55 -16.81 -15.64 -7.14
C TYR A 55 -15.36 -15.44 -7.63
N THR A 56 -14.82 -14.23 -7.52
CA THR A 56 -13.41 -13.95 -7.85
C THR A 56 -12.48 -14.75 -6.95
N LYS A 57 -12.75 -14.86 -5.65
CA LYS A 57 -11.94 -15.65 -4.71
C LYS A 57 -12.01 -17.15 -4.99
N ALA A 58 -13.16 -17.66 -5.41
CA ALA A 58 -13.33 -19.06 -5.82
C ALA A 58 -12.61 -19.34 -7.15
N SER A 59 -12.76 -18.44 -8.13
CA SER A 59 -12.05 -18.51 -9.42
C SER A 59 -10.53 -18.41 -9.26
N LEU A 60 -10.05 -17.58 -8.33
CA LEU A 60 -8.62 -17.41 -8.04
C LEU A 60 -8.07 -18.61 -7.24
N LYS A 61 -8.91 -19.32 -6.49
CA LYS A 61 -8.50 -20.55 -5.78
C LYS A 61 -8.27 -21.74 -6.70
N ASP A 62 -8.94 -21.82 -7.84
CA ASP A 62 -8.64 -22.83 -8.88
C ASP A 62 -7.34 -22.53 -9.63
N GLU A 63 -6.87 -21.28 -9.62
CA GLU A 63 -5.64 -20.82 -10.30
C GLU A 63 -4.43 -20.68 -9.36
N ASN A 64 -4.55 -21.02 -8.08
CA ASN A 64 -3.40 -21.10 -7.17
C ASN A 64 -2.90 -22.54 -7.02
N ASP A 65 -2.34 -23.03 -8.13
CA ASP A 65 -1.51 -24.22 -8.17
C ASP A 65 -0.34 -24.09 -7.15
N PRO A 66 0.12 -25.15 -6.47
CA PRO A 66 1.28 -25.17 -5.56
C PRO A 66 2.55 -24.44 -6.07
N ARG A 67 2.62 -24.15 -7.37
CA ARG A 67 3.63 -23.30 -8.04
C ARG A 67 3.70 -21.85 -7.52
N GLN A 68 2.60 -21.20 -7.15
CA GLN A 68 2.66 -19.82 -6.63
C GLN A 68 3.29 -19.76 -5.23
N VAL A 69 3.02 -20.75 -4.38
CA VAL A 69 3.63 -20.87 -3.05
C VAL A 69 5.14 -21.09 -3.17
N GLN A 70 5.59 -21.87 -4.16
CA GLN A 70 7.01 -21.98 -4.52
C GLN A 70 7.58 -20.65 -4.99
N LEU A 71 6.90 -19.93 -5.88
CA LEU A 71 7.40 -18.65 -6.41
C LEU A 71 7.63 -17.62 -5.29
N VAL A 72 6.68 -17.49 -4.36
CA VAL A 72 6.78 -16.56 -3.23
C VAL A 72 7.90 -16.98 -2.27
N ASN A 73 8.00 -18.26 -1.91
CA ASN A 73 9.10 -18.74 -1.05
C ASN A 73 10.48 -18.62 -1.73
N THR A 74 10.56 -18.82 -3.04
CA THR A 74 11.80 -18.63 -3.81
C THR A 74 12.18 -17.16 -3.88
N SER A 75 11.21 -16.25 -4.07
CA SER A 75 11.48 -14.81 -4.10
C SER A 75 12.00 -14.26 -2.77
N ALA A 76 11.53 -14.80 -1.64
CA ALA A 76 12.02 -14.45 -0.32
C ALA A 76 13.51 -14.81 -0.16
N TYR A 77 13.92 -16.01 -0.59
CA TYR A 77 15.30 -16.48 -0.53
C TYR A 77 16.28 -15.56 -1.28
N TYR A 78 15.94 -15.17 -2.52
CA TYR A 78 16.78 -14.24 -3.30
C TYR A 78 16.87 -12.84 -2.69
N THR A 79 15.81 -12.38 -2.04
CA THR A 79 15.81 -11.08 -1.34
C THR A 79 16.79 -11.09 -0.17
N TYR A 80 16.78 -12.16 0.65
CA TYR A 80 17.77 -12.32 1.72
C TYR A 80 19.20 -12.40 1.19
N LEU A 81 19.41 -13.13 0.09
CA LEU A 81 20.74 -13.25 -0.53
C LEU A 81 21.28 -11.90 -1.01
N LEU A 82 20.43 -11.09 -1.66
CA LEU A 82 20.78 -9.72 -2.08
C LEU A 82 21.13 -8.82 -0.89
N LEU A 83 20.37 -8.91 0.21
CA LEU A 83 20.64 -8.15 1.42
C LEU A 83 21.96 -8.55 2.08
N VAL A 84 22.26 -9.86 2.13
CA VAL A 84 23.54 -10.38 2.67
C VAL A 84 24.71 -9.88 1.84
N ILE A 85 24.64 -9.98 0.51
CA ILE A 85 25.69 -9.48 -0.41
C ILE A 85 25.89 -7.98 -0.21
N LYS A 86 24.79 -7.20 -0.16
CA LYS A 86 24.84 -5.75 0.06
C LYS A 86 25.53 -5.41 1.39
N SER A 87 25.16 -6.09 2.47
CA SER A 87 25.77 -5.90 3.79
C SER A 87 27.27 -6.22 3.81
N MET A 88 27.67 -7.32 3.15
CA MET A 88 29.06 -7.74 3.06
C MET A 88 29.91 -6.72 2.29
N VAL A 89 29.40 -6.22 1.15
CA VAL A 89 30.09 -5.18 0.36
C VAL A 89 30.30 -3.91 1.17
N TYR A 90 29.27 -3.42 1.88
CA TYR A 90 29.44 -2.23 2.73
C TYR A 90 30.44 -2.46 3.86
N THR A 91 30.43 -3.65 4.49
CA THR A 91 31.38 -3.99 5.55
C THR A 91 32.81 -3.97 5.03
N VAL A 92 33.07 -4.54 3.85
CA VAL A 92 34.40 -4.52 3.21
C VAL A 92 34.84 -3.10 2.88
N ILE A 93 33.96 -2.27 2.31
CA ILE A 93 34.26 -0.87 2.01
C ILE A 93 34.61 -0.10 3.29
N ILE A 94 33.80 -0.25 4.35
CA ILE A 94 34.03 0.40 5.64
C ILE A 94 35.36 -0.08 6.25
N ALA A 95 35.64 -1.38 6.22
CA ALA A 95 36.90 -1.92 6.72
C ALA A 95 38.10 -1.36 5.96
N ILE A 96 38.06 -1.28 4.62
CA ILE A 96 39.11 -0.66 3.82
C ILE A 96 39.28 0.82 4.18
N CYS A 97 38.19 1.57 4.31
CA CYS A 97 38.23 2.98 4.71
C CYS A 97 38.84 3.16 6.12
N LEU A 98 38.55 2.27 7.06
CA LEU A 98 39.09 2.31 8.42
C LEU A 98 40.56 1.90 8.46
N LEU A 99 40.95 0.81 7.78
CA LEU A 99 42.34 0.36 7.71
C LEU A 99 43.23 1.34 6.93
N GLY A 100 42.73 1.91 5.82
CA GLY A 100 43.44 2.94 5.07
C GLY A 100 43.67 4.22 5.88
N ARG A 101 42.72 4.57 6.77
CA ARG A 101 42.88 5.70 7.69
C ARG A 101 43.86 5.39 8.83
N ALA A 102 43.92 4.15 9.31
CA ALA A 102 44.91 3.71 10.29
C ALA A 102 46.34 3.74 9.72
N ALA A 103 46.54 3.33 8.46
CA ALA A 103 47.83 3.37 7.78
C ALA A 103 48.31 4.80 7.46
N LEU A 104 47.39 5.75 7.23
CA LEU A 104 47.75 7.16 6.97
C LEU A 104 48.06 7.96 8.25
N CYS A 105 47.58 7.53 9.42
CA CYS A 105 47.87 8.19 10.70
C CYS A 105 49.20 7.75 11.34
N ASP A 106 49.92 6.78 10.79
CA ASP A 106 51.23 6.35 11.29
C ASP A 106 52.40 7.18 10.71
N ASN A 107 52.18 7.97 9.66
CA ASN A 107 53.25 8.73 9.00
C ASN A 107 53.48 10.13 9.60
N GLY A 108 53.46 10.22 10.94
CA GLY A 108 53.46 11.48 11.67
C GLY A 108 54.18 11.43 13.02
N LYS A 109 55.28 10.69 13.13
CA LYS A 109 56.25 10.84 14.22
C LYS A 109 57.68 10.83 13.66
N SER A 110 58.08 11.98 13.14
CA SER A 110 59.48 12.41 13.05
C SER A 110 59.69 13.55 14.04
N SER A 111 60.15 13.22 15.25
CA SER A 111 61.14 13.94 16.07
C SER A 111 61.16 13.37 17.49
#